data_AF-A0A6B3CYL9-F1
#
_entry.id   AF-A0A6B3CYL9-F1
#
_cell.length_a   1.000
_cell.length_b   1.000
_cell.length_c   1.000
_cell.angle_alpha   90.00
_cell.angle_beta   90.00
_cell.angle_gamma   90.00
#
_symmetry.space_group_name_H-M   'P 1'
#
loop_
_entity.id
_entity.type
_entity.pdbx_description
1 polymer ?
#
loop_
_entity_poly.entity_id
_entity_poly.type
_entity_poly.pdbx_seq_one_letter_code
_entity_poly.pdbx_strand_id
1 'polypeptide(L)' 'MSRIIADISVSLDGFVTGPDPGPDNGLGTGGEALHTWAFSDDPDDRRVLREGTARSGAVVLGRHLFDVVDGPK' A
#
# COMPACT_ATOMS: atom_id res chain seq x y z
N MET A 1 7.82 -15.42 19.04
CA MET A 1 6.57 -14.63 19.05
C MET A 1 6.43 -13.91 17.73
N SER A 2 5.24 -13.92 17.15
CA SER A 2 4.92 -13.16 15.95
C SER A 2 4.99 -11.65 16.23
N ARG A 3 5.46 -10.84 15.28
CA ARG A 3 5.45 -9.38 15.38
C ARG A 3 4.23 -8.82 14.64
N ILE A 4 3.59 -7.80 15.23
CA ILE A 4 2.58 -7.00 14.54
C ILE A 4 3.32 -5.85 13.89
N ILE A 5 3.18 -5.71 12.57
CA ILE A 5 3.86 -4.70 11.77
C ILE A 5 2.79 -3.91 11.02
N ALA A 6 2.95 -2.59 11.00
CA ALA A 6 2.24 -1.70 10.08
C ALA A 6 3.29 -1.04 9.18
N ASP A 7 3.18 -1.27 7.88
CA ASP A 7 4.04 -0.70 6.85
C ASP A 7 3.12 -0.03 5.83
N ILE A 8 3.31 1.27 5.61
CA ILE A 8 2.46 2.09 4.74
C ILE A 8 3.24 3.28 4.21
N SER A 9 3.04 3.61 2.94
CA SER A 9 3.53 4.87 2.38
C SER A 9 2.60 6.01 2.78
N VAL A 10 3.16 7.14 3.21
CA VAL A 10 2.41 8.30 3.69
C VAL A 10 2.94 9.58 3.05
N SER A 11 2.05 10.51 2.76
CA SER A 11 2.41 11.85 2.34
C SER A 11 3.06 12.64 3.48
N LEU A 12 3.74 13.73 3.14
CA LEU A 12 4.41 14.60 4.12
C LEU A 12 3.41 15.21 5.14
N ASP A 13 2.18 15.43 4.71
CA ASP A 13 1.08 15.96 5.52
C ASP A 13 0.23 14.86 6.19
N GLY A 14 0.63 13.59 6.09
CA GLY A 14 0.09 12.50 6.93
C GLY A 14 -1.07 11.71 6.34
N PHE A 15 -1.28 11.74 5.02
CA PHE A 15 -2.32 11.01 4.31
C PHE A 15 -1.76 9.79 3.56
N VAL A 16 -2.57 8.74 3.44
CA VAL A 16 -2.17 7.45 2.83
C VAL A 16 -2.80 7.22 1.45
N THR A 17 -3.71 8.10 1.04
CA THR A 17 -4.36 8.14 -0.26
C THR A 17 -4.55 9.61 -0.67
N GLY A 18 -4.73 9.86 -1.97
CA GLY A 18 -5.29 11.12 -2.45
C GLY A 18 -6.80 11.25 -2.16
N PRO A 19 -7.42 12.38 -2.54
CA PRO A 19 -8.86 12.58 -2.43
C PRO A 19 -9.68 11.57 -3.25
N ASP A 20 -10.88 11.24 -2.76
CA ASP A 20 -11.87 10.37 -3.42
C ASP A 20 -11.38 8.96 -3.80
N PRO A 21 -10.73 8.20 -2.88
CA PRO A 21 -10.31 6.83 -3.16
C PRO A 21 -11.52 5.88 -3.26
N GLY A 22 -11.43 4.88 -4.13
CA GLY A 22 -12.50 3.88 -4.29
C GLY A 22 -12.22 2.84 -5.38
N PRO A 23 -13.14 1.90 -5.63
CA PRO A 23 -12.92 0.81 -6.60
C PRO A 23 -12.56 1.28 -8.02
N ASP A 24 -13.11 2.41 -8.45
CA ASP A 24 -12.81 3.03 -9.75
C ASP A 24 -11.66 4.06 -9.69
N ASN A 25 -11.20 4.41 -8.50
CA ASN A 25 -10.17 5.42 -8.24
C ASN A 25 -9.28 4.99 -7.07
N GLY A 26 -8.58 3.86 -7.22
CA GLY A 26 -7.98 3.10 -6.10
C GLY A 26 -7.29 3.94 -5.02
N LEU A 27 -6.17 4.59 -5.37
CA LEU A 27 -5.39 5.43 -4.44
C LEU A 27 -5.92 6.86 -4.30
N GLY A 28 -7.05 7.19 -4.93
CA GLY A 28 -7.55 8.55 -5.00
C GLY A 28 -6.73 9.42 -5.96
N THR A 29 -7.21 10.64 -6.19
CA THR A 29 -6.61 11.58 -7.14
C THR A 29 -5.19 11.95 -6.73
N GLY A 30 -4.20 11.53 -7.51
CA GLY A 30 -2.77 11.82 -7.28
C GLY A 30 -2.11 10.97 -6.19
N GLY A 31 -2.81 9.97 -5.64
CA GLY A 31 -2.29 9.09 -4.60
C GLY A 31 -1.21 8.12 -5.09
N GLU A 32 -1.08 7.92 -6.40
CA GLU A 32 -0.07 7.07 -7.03
C GLU A 32 1.35 7.54 -6.72
N ALA A 33 1.54 8.85 -6.50
CA ALA A 33 2.84 9.42 -6.17
C ALA A 33 3.44 8.83 -4.89
N LEU A 34 2.60 8.38 -3.94
CA LEU A 34 3.05 7.71 -2.71
C LEU A 34 3.66 6.34 -2.98
N HIS A 35 3.34 5.72 -4.13
CA HIS A 35 3.70 4.35 -4.45
C HIS A 35 4.67 4.24 -5.64
N THR A 36 5.08 5.35 -6.26
CA THR A 36 6.02 5.35 -7.40
C THR A 36 7.29 4.55 -7.12
N TRP A 37 7.84 4.65 -5.90
CA TRP A 37 9.03 3.91 -5.48
C TRP A 37 8.82 2.38 -5.51
N ALA A 38 7.63 1.90 -5.17
CA ALA A 38 7.32 0.48 -5.12
C ALA A 38 7.33 -0.19 -6.51
N PHE A 39 7.18 0.61 -7.57
CA PHE A 39 7.24 0.20 -8.97
C PHE A 39 8.56 0.55 -9.66
N SER A 40 9.51 1.13 -8.93
CA SER A 40 10.85 1.47 -9.42
C SER A 40 11.70 0.22 -9.70
N ASP A 41 12.64 0.35 -10.64
CA ASP A 41 13.69 -0.65 -10.90
C ASP A 41 14.93 -0.45 -10.00
N ASP A 42 14.92 0.56 -9.13
CA ASP A 42 16.00 0.79 -8.17
C ASP A 42 16.23 -0.47 -7.30
N PRO A 43 17.47 -0.99 -7.22
CA PRO A 43 17.76 -2.22 -6.48
C PRO A 43 17.39 -2.15 -5.00
N ASP A 44 17.52 -0.99 -4.37
CA ASP A 44 17.20 -0.79 -2.96
C ASP A 44 15.70 -0.73 -2.72
N ASP A 45 14.94 0.00 -3.55
CA ASP A 45 13.48 0.00 -3.51
C ASP A 45 12.93 -1.43 -3.66
N ARG A 46 13.49 -2.17 -4.62
CA ARG A 46 13.09 -3.56 -4.89
C ARG A 46 13.42 -4.49 -3.74
N ARG A 47 14.56 -4.28 -3.07
CA ARG A 47 14.96 -5.04 -1.88
C ARG A 47 14.04 -4.73 -0.71
N VAL A 48 13.79 -3.47 -0.41
CA VAL A 48 12.91 -3.03 0.68
C VAL A 48 11.51 -3.61 0.53
N LEU A 49 10.89 -3.47 -0.65
CA LEU A 49 9.55 -3.98 -0.91
C LEU A 49 9.47 -5.50 -0.75
N ARG A 50 10.44 -6.24 -1.30
CA ARG A 50 10.49 -7.71 -1.17
C ARG A 50 10.64 -8.16 0.28
N GLU A 51 11.56 -7.55 1.01
CA GLU A 51 11.80 -7.91 2.41
C GLU A 51 10.61 -7.58 3.32
N GLY A 52 9.91 -6.47 3.06
CA GLY A 52 8.71 -6.07 3.80
C GLY A 52 7.59 -7.10 3.65
N THR A 53 7.28 -7.51 2.42
CA THR A 53 6.18 -8.45 2.15
C THR A 53 6.53 -9.89 2.53
N ALA A 54 7.75 -10.37 2.24
CA ALA A 54 8.13 -11.78 2.43
C ALA A 54 8.11 -12.25 3.90
N ARG A 55 8.17 -11.32 4.86
CA ARG A 55 8.10 -11.62 6.29
C ARG A 55 6.67 -11.84 6.80
N SER A 56 5.67 -11.47 6.01
CA SER A 56 4.26 -11.54 6.42
C SER A 56 3.70 -12.93 6.18
N GLY A 57 3.30 -13.61 7.26
CA GLY A 57 2.57 -14.89 7.17
C GLY A 57 1.05 -14.73 7.16
N ALA A 58 0.55 -13.57 7.57
CA ALA A 58 -0.87 -13.19 7.54
C ALA A 58 -0.97 -11.66 7.36
N VAL A 59 -2.03 -11.20 6.69
CA VAL A 59 -2.31 -9.78 6.46
C VAL A 59 -3.70 -9.46 7.00
N VAL A 60 -3.85 -8.32 7.67
CA VAL A 60 -5.14 -7.79 8.14
C VAL A 60 -5.43 -6.52 7.38
N LEU A 61 -6.63 -6.45 6.78
CA LEU A 61 -7.06 -5.37 5.90
C LEU A 61 -8.38 -4.79 6.42
N GLY A 62 -8.56 -3.48 6.29
CA GLY A 62 -9.87 -2.86 6.49
C GLY A 62 -10.82 -3.20 5.33
N ARG A 63 -12.14 -3.15 5.58
CA ARG A 63 -13.16 -3.48 4.55
C ARG A 63 -13.01 -2.63 3.29
N HIS A 64 -12.83 -1.33 3.43
CA HIS A 64 -12.71 -0.42 2.29
C HIS A 64 -11.51 -0.76 1.39
N LEU A 65 -10.35 -1.07 1.99
CA LEU A 65 -9.17 -1.46 1.23
C LEU A 65 -9.39 -2.81 0.52
N PHE A 66 -10.02 -3.77 1.21
CA PHE A 66 -10.38 -5.05 0.61
C PHE A 66 -11.28 -4.86 -0.60
N ASP A 67 -12.32 -4.03 -0.50
CA ASP A 67 -13.27 -3.80 -1.60
C ASP A 67 -12.59 -3.17 -2.84
N VAL A 68 -11.55 -2.35 -2.63
CA VAL A 68 -10.76 -1.75 -3.72
C VAL A 68 -9.80 -2.76 -4.38
N VAL A 69 -9.17 -3.63 -3.59
CA VAL A 69 -8.08 -4.51 -4.09
C VAL A 69 -8.57 -5.90 -4.48
N ASP A 70 -9.37 -6.54 -3.63
CA ASP A 70 -9.75 -7.95 -3.70
C ASP A 70 -11.28 -8.18 -3.75
N GLY A 71 -12.06 -7.09 -3.71
CA GLY A 71 -13.51 -7.14 -3.72
C GLY A 71 -14.09 -7.79 -4.99
N PRO A 72 -15.24 -8.46 -4.90
CA PRO A 72 -15.95 -8.97 -6.07
C PRO A 72 -16.36 -7.82 -7.00
N LYS A 73 -16.29 -8.06 -8.31
CA LYS A 73 -16.75 -7.13 -9.37
C LYS A 73 -18.16 -7.43 -9.82
#